data_AF-A0A931QEF2-F1
#
_entry.id   AF-A0A931QEF2-F1
#
_cell.length_a   1.000
_cell.length_b   1.000
_cell.length_c   1.000
_cell.angle_alpha   90.00
_cell.angle_beta   90.00
_cell.angle_gamma   90.00
#
_symmetry.space_group_name_H-M   'P 1'
#
loop_
_entity.id
_entity.type
_entity.pdbx_description
1 polymer ?
#
loop_
_entity_poly.entity_id
_entity_poly.type
_entity_poly.pdbx_seq_one_letter_code
_entity_poly.pdbx_strand_id
1 'polypeptide(L)'
;MTTNLAFERYLFNLKLGLATVLMILAVGPVQAQSKGLPNASSQELAQVRHQAESGDPRAMFQVLKKSPTLSKEEYRRWLSKSAELGYGPALFRLAKEEAPAIAPSGTRPMLAPGVLSHKDRIKQAHERLLSWAQEGDVESMYMLGSEMQTFKKMKIAKFQDGIYWLRRASEAGHPDAPL
;
A
#
# COMPACT_ATOMS: atom_id res chain seq x y z
N MET A 1 -41.16 25.42 -10.44
CA MET A 1 -40.08 24.63 -9.78
C MET A 1 -39.51 23.66 -10.80
N THR A 2 -38.55 24.09 -11.63
CA THR A 2 -37.95 23.27 -12.70
C THR A 2 -36.55 23.77 -13.02
N THR A 3 -35.59 23.61 -12.09
CA THR A 3 -34.17 23.93 -12.32
C THR A 3 -33.27 22.98 -11.54
N ASN A 4 -33.42 21.66 -11.73
CA ASN A 4 -32.52 20.69 -11.09
C ASN A 4 -32.15 19.48 -11.97
N LEU A 5 -32.37 19.56 -13.30
CA LEU A 5 -31.98 18.47 -14.23
C LEU A 5 -30.67 18.74 -14.98
N ALA A 6 -30.28 20.01 -15.13
CA ALA A 6 -29.06 20.38 -15.87
C ALA A 6 -27.79 20.17 -15.03
N PHE A 7 -27.86 20.34 -13.71
CA PHE A 7 -26.73 20.21 -12.79
C PHE A 7 -26.33 18.75 -12.55
N GLU A 8 -27.32 17.85 -12.39
CA GLU A 8 -27.10 16.40 -12.26
C GLU A 8 -26.45 15.79 -13.52
N ARG A 9 -26.83 16.23 -14.73
CA ARG A 9 -26.19 15.80 -15.98
C ARG A 9 -24.74 16.30 -16.11
N TYR A 10 -24.42 17.45 -15.54
CA TYR A 10 -23.06 18.00 -15.54
C TYR A 10 -22.14 17.20 -14.60
N LEU A 11 -22.63 16.80 -13.43
CA LEU A 11 -21.88 15.97 -12.47
C LEU A 11 -21.68 14.53 -12.95
N PHE A 12 -22.63 13.95 -13.71
CA PHE A 12 -22.46 12.63 -14.29
C PHE A 12 -21.39 12.61 -15.40
N ASN A 13 -21.34 13.64 -16.25
CA ASN A 13 -20.28 13.76 -17.27
C ASN A 13 -18.90 14.09 -16.67
N LEU A 14 -18.82 14.77 -15.52
CA LEU A 14 -17.55 15.01 -14.84
C LEU A 14 -16.95 13.72 -14.23
N LYS A 15 -17.80 12.79 -13.76
CA LYS A 15 -17.37 11.47 -13.29
C LYS A 15 -16.98 10.52 -14.43
N LEU A 16 -17.59 10.64 -15.61
CA LEU A 16 -17.18 9.86 -16.79
C LEU A 16 -15.96 10.45 -17.52
N GLY A 17 -15.72 11.76 -17.42
CA GLY A 17 -14.59 12.44 -18.07
C GLY A 17 -13.25 12.33 -17.34
N LEU A 18 -13.25 11.97 -16.05
CA LEU A 18 -12.03 11.76 -15.26
C LEU A 18 -11.51 10.31 -15.29
N ALA A 19 -12.27 9.37 -15.86
CA ALA A 19 -11.86 7.97 -15.98
C ALA A 19 -11.10 7.66 -17.29
N THR A 20 -11.08 8.56 -18.28
CA THR A 20 -10.55 8.29 -19.63
C THR A 20 -9.30 9.10 -20.03
N VAL A 21 -8.72 9.93 -19.15
CA VAL A 21 -7.55 10.79 -19.52
C VAL A 21 -6.28 10.49 -18.69
N LEU A 22 -6.22 9.38 -17.96
CA LEU A 22 -4.98 8.88 -17.33
C LEU A 22 -4.49 7.56 -17.96
N MET A 23 -4.58 7.47 -19.29
CA MET A 23 -3.98 6.37 -20.07
C MET A 23 -3.03 6.92 -21.14
N ILE A 24 -2.22 7.93 -20.81
CA ILE A 24 -1.18 8.43 -21.73
C ILE A 24 0.11 8.69 -20.93
N LEU A 25 1.18 8.01 -21.37
CA LEU A 25 2.62 8.22 -21.11
C LEU A 25 3.21 7.71 -19.79
N ALA A 26 3.67 6.45 -19.82
CA ALA A 26 4.98 6.06 -19.28
C ALA A 26 5.44 4.70 -19.85
N VAL A 27 5.58 4.59 -21.18
CA VAL A 27 6.41 3.51 -21.75
C VAL A 27 7.86 3.98 -21.60
N GLY A 28 8.48 3.63 -20.48
CA GLY A 28 9.92 3.80 -20.27
C GLY A 28 10.72 2.88 -21.20
N PRO A 29 12.02 3.16 -21.41
CA PRO A 29 12.84 2.39 -22.34
C PRO A 29 12.94 0.94 -21.89
N VAL A 30 12.50 0.03 -22.76
CA VAL A 30 12.72 -1.42 -22.64
C VAL A 30 14.23 -1.64 -22.65
N GLN A 31 14.80 -1.93 -21.47
CA GLN A 31 16.22 -2.22 -21.34
C GLN A 31 16.56 -3.53 -22.06
N ALA A 32 17.64 -3.44 -22.82
CA ALA A 32 18.15 -4.42 -23.76
C ALA A 32 18.24 -5.84 -23.19
N GLN A 33 17.70 -6.76 -23.98
CA GLN A 33 17.71 -8.20 -23.81
C GLN A 33 19.16 -8.73 -23.84
N SER A 34 19.70 -9.15 -22.70
CA SER A 34 20.84 -10.06 -22.68
C SER A 34 20.34 -11.42 -23.17
N LYS A 35 21.05 -12.05 -24.13
CA LYS A 35 20.73 -13.38 -24.68
C LYS A 35 21.02 -14.50 -23.67
N GLY A 36 20.39 -14.44 -22.51
CA GLY A 36 20.27 -15.53 -21.54
C GLY A 36 18.78 -15.79 -21.32
N LEU A 37 18.39 -17.06 -21.18
CA LEU A 37 17.01 -17.39 -20.81
C LEU A 37 16.62 -16.58 -19.56
N PRO A 38 15.46 -15.90 -19.55
CA PRO A 38 15.01 -15.19 -18.37
C PRO A 38 14.94 -16.18 -17.21
N ASN A 39 15.65 -15.89 -16.12
CA ASN A 39 15.55 -16.70 -14.91
C ASN A 39 14.10 -16.65 -14.37
N ALA A 40 13.65 -17.69 -13.66
CA ALA A 40 12.28 -17.78 -13.15
C ALA A 40 11.85 -16.52 -12.36
N SER A 41 12.78 -15.90 -11.63
CA SER A 41 12.53 -14.64 -10.89
C SER A 41 12.19 -13.45 -11.79
N SER A 42 12.79 -13.35 -12.99
CA SER A 42 12.44 -12.29 -13.94
C SER A 42 11.05 -12.46 -14.56
N GLN A 43 10.61 -13.71 -14.80
CA GLN A 43 9.27 -14.00 -15.29
C GLN A 43 8.21 -13.70 -14.23
N GLU A 44 8.43 -14.12 -12.99
CA GLU A 44 7.55 -13.78 -11.87
C GLU A 44 7.41 -12.27 -11.68
N LEU A 45 8.52 -11.53 -11.73
CA LEU A 45 8.49 -10.09 -11.59
C LEU A 45 7.72 -9.43 -12.75
N ALA A 46 7.90 -9.91 -13.98
CA ALA A 46 7.15 -9.40 -15.13
C ALA A 46 5.64 -9.62 -14.96
N GLN A 47 5.23 -10.80 -14.47
CA GLN A 47 3.82 -11.10 -14.19
C GLN A 47 3.25 -10.19 -13.09
N VAL A 48 3.98 -10.01 -11.99
CA VAL A 48 3.57 -9.11 -10.89
C VAL A 48 3.46 -7.66 -11.37
N ARG A 49 4.40 -7.19 -12.21
CA ARG A 49 4.32 -5.84 -12.80
C ARG A 49 3.11 -5.69 -13.70
N HIS A 50 2.82 -6.67 -14.56
CA HIS A 50 1.63 -6.65 -15.41
C HIS A 50 0.34 -6.54 -14.57
N GLN A 51 0.22 -7.31 -13.48
CA GLN A 51 -0.92 -7.21 -12.56
C GLN A 51 -0.98 -5.84 -11.87
N ALA A 52 0.16 -5.33 -11.41
CA ALA A 52 0.25 -4.00 -10.80
C ALA A 52 -0.18 -2.89 -11.78
N GLU A 53 0.21 -2.99 -13.04
CA GLU A 53 -0.18 -2.06 -14.11
C GLU A 53 -1.67 -2.15 -14.44
N SER A 54 -2.29 -3.33 -14.25
CA SER A 54 -3.74 -3.51 -14.41
C SER A 54 -4.58 -2.96 -13.25
N GLY A 55 -3.92 -2.42 -12.20
CA GLY A 55 -4.61 -1.79 -11.07
C GLY A 55 -4.74 -2.67 -9.82
N ASP A 56 -4.11 -3.85 -9.77
CA ASP A 56 -4.15 -4.70 -8.58
C ASP A 56 -3.27 -4.12 -7.46
N PRO A 57 -3.86 -3.67 -6.34
CA PRO A 57 -3.11 -3.06 -5.26
C PRO A 57 -2.16 -4.03 -4.54
N ARG A 58 -2.46 -5.34 -4.49
CA ARG A 58 -1.57 -6.37 -3.93
C ARG A 58 -0.34 -6.50 -4.79
N ALA A 59 -0.53 -6.61 -6.09
CA ALA A 59 0.57 -6.72 -7.05
C ALA A 59 1.47 -5.48 -7.02
N MET A 60 0.89 -4.27 -6.93
CA MET A 60 1.66 -3.03 -6.77
C MET A 60 2.60 -3.07 -5.56
N PHE A 61 2.14 -3.59 -4.43
CA PHE A 61 2.97 -3.75 -3.25
C PHE A 61 4.02 -4.86 -3.40
N GLN A 62 3.66 -5.96 -4.08
CA GLN A 62 4.61 -7.05 -4.36
C GLN A 62 5.76 -6.63 -5.28
N VAL A 63 5.54 -5.68 -6.20
CA VAL A 63 6.62 -5.08 -7.00
C VAL A 63 7.73 -4.53 -6.09
N LEU A 64 7.36 -3.91 -4.96
CA LEU A 64 8.31 -3.37 -3.99
C LEU A 64 9.17 -4.48 -3.34
N LYS A 65 8.55 -5.62 -3.00
CA LYS A 65 9.24 -6.76 -2.36
C LYS A 65 10.16 -7.49 -3.34
N LYS A 66 9.72 -7.67 -4.59
CA LYS A 66 10.44 -8.44 -5.61
C LYS A 66 11.48 -7.62 -6.39
N SER A 67 11.47 -6.29 -6.29
CA SER A 67 12.40 -5.41 -7.00
C SER A 67 13.32 -4.64 -6.04
N PRO A 68 14.38 -5.26 -5.51
CA PRO A 68 15.30 -4.58 -4.58
C PRO A 68 16.08 -3.42 -5.22
N THR A 69 16.11 -3.34 -6.56
CA THR A 69 16.82 -2.32 -7.33
C THR A 69 15.94 -1.13 -7.75
N LEU A 70 14.72 -1.00 -7.21
CA LEU A 70 13.87 0.16 -7.50
C LEU A 70 14.56 1.45 -7.08
N SER A 71 14.46 2.46 -7.93
CA SER A 71 14.77 3.82 -7.51
C SER A 71 13.84 4.24 -6.36
N LYS A 72 14.29 5.20 -5.54
CA LYS A 72 13.50 5.72 -4.43
C LYS A 72 12.17 6.30 -4.92
N GLU A 73 12.18 6.92 -6.09
CA GLU A 73 11.04 7.53 -6.75
C GLU A 73 10.03 6.47 -7.19
N GLU A 74 10.48 5.39 -7.84
CA GLU A 74 9.60 4.29 -8.25
C GLU A 74 9.04 3.54 -7.05
N TYR A 75 9.84 3.29 -6.02
CA TYR A 75 9.39 2.68 -4.77
C TYR A 75 8.24 3.50 -4.17
N ARG A 76 8.41 4.81 -4.03
CA ARG A 76 7.36 5.71 -3.51
C ARG A 76 6.13 5.74 -4.40
N ARG A 77 6.32 5.73 -5.73
CA ARG A 77 5.22 5.73 -6.69
C ARG A 77 4.34 4.49 -6.53
N TRP A 78 4.94 3.31 -6.48
CA TRP A 78 4.21 2.05 -6.32
C TRP A 78 3.56 1.92 -4.94
N LEU A 79 4.28 2.33 -3.88
CA LEU A 79 3.73 2.33 -2.53
C LEU A 79 2.51 3.26 -2.42
N SER A 80 2.60 4.48 -2.96
CA SER A 80 1.51 5.45 -2.92
C SER A 80 0.29 4.95 -3.69
N LYS A 81 0.48 4.44 -4.91
CA LYS A 81 -0.63 3.87 -5.70
C LYS A 81 -1.34 2.72 -4.98
N SER A 82 -0.59 1.79 -4.39
CA SER A 82 -1.18 0.68 -3.64
C SER A 82 -1.94 1.17 -2.40
N ALA A 83 -1.42 2.19 -1.72
CA ALA A 83 -2.05 2.81 -0.55
C ALA A 83 -3.32 3.61 -0.91
N GLU A 84 -3.32 4.35 -2.02
CA GLU A 84 -4.47 5.09 -2.55
C GLU A 84 -5.66 4.17 -2.85
N LEU A 85 -5.37 2.95 -3.31
CA LEU A 85 -6.36 1.88 -3.54
C LEU A 85 -6.76 1.15 -2.24
N GLY A 86 -6.24 1.56 -1.09
CA GLY A 86 -6.68 1.06 0.22
C GLY A 86 -6.00 -0.23 0.68
N TYR A 87 -4.87 -0.63 0.10
CA TYR A 87 -4.15 -1.81 0.55
C TYR A 87 -3.54 -1.58 1.93
N GLY A 88 -3.97 -2.37 2.92
CA GLY A 88 -3.53 -2.24 4.31
C GLY A 88 -2.00 -2.21 4.47
N PRO A 89 -1.27 -3.17 3.88
CA PRO A 89 0.19 -3.19 3.88
C PRO A 89 0.86 -1.91 3.38
N ALA A 90 0.37 -1.37 2.27
CA ALA A 90 0.92 -0.16 1.68
C ALA A 90 0.62 1.08 2.53
N LEU A 91 -0.63 1.22 3.01
CA LEU A 91 -1.02 2.29 3.93
C LEU A 91 -0.16 2.30 5.19
N PHE A 92 0.12 1.13 5.75
CA PHE A 92 0.92 1.01 6.97
C PHE A 92 2.37 1.42 6.74
N ARG A 93 2.99 0.93 5.65
CA ARG A 93 4.36 1.34 5.28
C ARG A 93 4.44 2.84 5.01
N LEU A 94 3.49 3.39 4.25
CA LEU A 94 3.45 4.82 3.96
C LEU A 94 3.30 5.63 5.25
N ALA A 95 2.40 5.24 6.15
CA ALA A 95 2.21 5.90 7.44
C ALA A 95 3.48 5.88 8.31
N LYS A 96 4.29 4.82 8.24
CA LYS A 96 5.60 4.72 8.90
C LYS A 96 6.66 5.60 8.25
N GLU A 97 6.74 5.63 6.92
CA GLU A 97 7.72 6.45 6.18
C GLU A 97 7.43 7.95 6.28
N GLU A 98 6.14 8.32 6.33
CA GLU A 98 5.68 9.69 6.54
C GLU A 98 5.62 10.05 8.03
N ALA A 99 6.16 9.23 8.93
CA ALA A 99 6.36 9.66 10.31
C ALA A 99 7.11 10.99 10.27
N PRO A 100 6.57 12.07 10.87
CA PRO A 100 7.25 13.35 10.85
C PRO A 100 8.66 13.09 11.39
N ALA A 101 9.68 13.45 10.60
CA ALA A 101 11.05 13.49 11.10
C ALA A 101 10.97 14.25 12.41
N ILE A 102 11.23 13.55 13.53
CA ILE A 102 11.04 14.10 14.87
C ILE A 102 11.80 15.42 14.85
N ALA A 103 11.07 16.54 14.87
CA ALA A 103 11.71 17.84 14.77
C ALA A 103 12.71 17.88 15.94
N PRO A 104 14.01 18.11 15.69
CA PRO A 104 15.02 18.05 16.74
C PRO A 104 14.79 19.11 17.84
N SER A 105 13.92 20.07 17.61
CA SER A 105 13.38 21.00 18.60
C SER A 105 12.00 20.54 19.04
N GLY A 106 11.70 20.52 20.35
CA GLY A 106 10.39 20.16 20.94
C GLY A 106 9.18 21.02 20.51
N THR A 107 9.28 21.73 19.38
CA THR A 107 8.16 22.31 18.64
C THR A 107 7.26 21.20 18.11
N ARG A 108 6.07 21.10 18.71
CA ARG A 108 4.98 20.26 18.21
C ARG A 108 4.63 20.76 16.79
N PRO A 109 4.79 19.94 15.74
CA PRO A 109 4.40 20.37 14.40
C PRO A 109 2.91 20.70 14.40
N MET A 110 2.59 21.95 14.08
CA MET A 110 1.20 22.37 13.88
C MET A 110 0.75 21.73 12.57
N LEU A 111 0.05 20.59 12.66
CA LEU A 111 -0.46 19.87 11.50
C LEU A 111 -1.43 20.79 10.75
N ALA A 112 -1.34 20.80 9.42
CA ALA A 112 -2.33 21.50 8.60
C ALA A 112 -3.72 20.91 8.89
N PRO A 113 -4.80 21.73 8.85
CA PRO A 113 -6.16 21.24 9.04
C PRO A 113 -6.45 20.04 8.12
N GLY A 114 -6.98 18.96 8.69
CA GLY A 114 -7.30 17.73 7.96
C GLY A 114 -6.16 16.71 7.84
N VAL A 115 -4.93 17.04 8.23
CA VAL A 115 -3.83 16.06 8.28
C VAL A 115 -3.95 15.22 9.55
N LEU A 116 -4.21 13.93 9.38
CA LEU A 116 -4.24 12.96 10.48
C LEU A 116 -2.92 12.97 11.25
N SER A 117 -2.96 12.81 12.58
CA SER A 117 -1.74 12.59 13.34
C SER A 117 -1.06 11.30 12.89
N HIS A 118 0.26 11.18 13.09
CA HIS A 118 0.97 9.94 12.76
C HIS A 118 0.34 8.71 13.44
N LYS A 119 -0.08 8.85 14.70
CA LYS A 119 -0.79 7.80 15.43
C LYS A 119 -2.11 7.43 14.75
N ASP A 120 -2.88 8.41 14.29
CA ASP A 120 -4.17 8.16 13.63
C ASP A 120 -3.98 7.52 12.26
N ARG A 121 -2.94 7.90 11.50
CA ARG A 121 -2.57 7.22 10.24
C ARG A 121 -2.22 5.75 10.48
N ILE A 122 -1.41 5.46 11.50
CA ILE A 122 -1.05 4.08 11.86
C ILE A 122 -2.28 3.31 12.33
N LYS A 123 -3.20 3.94 13.09
CA LYS A 123 -4.46 3.32 13.52
C LYS A 123 -5.34 2.99 12.30
N GLN A 124 -5.51 3.91 11.37
CA GLN A 124 -6.26 3.68 10.14
C GLN A 124 -5.65 2.55 9.31
N ALA A 125 -4.33 2.53 9.17
CA ALA A 125 -3.64 1.46 8.46
C ALA A 125 -3.78 0.09 9.15
N HIS A 126 -3.76 0.06 10.49
CA HIS A 126 -4.04 -1.15 11.27
C HIS A 126 -5.46 -1.68 11.05
N GLU A 127 -6.47 -0.81 11.03
CA GLU A 127 -7.86 -1.20 10.73
C GLU A 127 -7.99 -1.80 9.31
N ARG A 128 -7.27 -1.24 8.33
CA ARG A 128 -7.22 -1.80 6.98
C ARG A 128 -6.51 -3.14 6.95
N LEU A 129 -5.36 -3.27 7.61
CA LEU A 129 -4.66 -4.56 7.75
C LEU A 129 -5.56 -5.64 8.34
N LEU A 130 -6.35 -5.32 9.38
CA LEU A 130 -7.31 -6.26 9.96
C LEU A 130 -8.36 -6.72 8.94
N SER A 131 -8.93 -5.80 8.17
CA SER A 131 -9.91 -6.13 7.13
C SER A 131 -9.34 -7.10 6.10
N TRP A 132 -8.16 -6.78 5.54
CA TRP A 132 -7.50 -7.63 4.55
C TRP A 132 -7.10 -9.00 5.13
N ALA A 133 -6.57 -9.02 6.35
CA ALA A 133 -6.20 -10.26 7.03
C ALA A 133 -7.42 -11.16 7.31
N GLN A 134 -8.57 -10.57 7.66
CA GLN A 134 -9.82 -11.32 7.83
C GLN A 134 -10.32 -11.96 6.53
N GLU A 135 -10.05 -11.30 5.39
CA GLU A 135 -10.33 -11.82 4.04
C GLU A 135 -9.29 -12.85 3.55
N GLY A 136 -8.30 -13.20 4.38
CA GLY A 136 -7.29 -14.21 4.03
C GLY A 136 -6.01 -13.64 3.43
N ASP A 137 -5.81 -12.32 3.45
CA ASP A 137 -4.58 -11.70 2.95
C ASP A 137 -3.38 -12.03 3.85
N VAL A 138 -2.55 -12.94 3.38
CA VAL A 138 -1.41 -13.51 4.11
C VAL A 138 -0.37 -12.45 4.47
N GLU A 139 -0.13 -11.47 3.59
CA GLU A 139 0.78 -10.35 3.85
C GLU A 139 0.27 -9.48 4.99
N SER A 140 -1.03 -9.18 5.02
CA SER A 140 -1.65 -8.39 6.09
C SER A 140 -1.58 -9.10 7.43
N MET A 141 -1.80 -10.42 7.46
CA MET A 141 -1.60 -11.25 8.66
C MET A 141 -0.15 -11.13 9.17
N TYR A 142 0.82 -11.30 8.26
CA TYR A 142 2.24 -11.19 8.62
C TYR A 142 2.58 -9.79 9.16
N MET A 143 2.06 -8.73 8.56
CA MET A 143 2.30 -7.36 9.03
C MET A 143 1.68 -7.08 10.40
N LEU A 144 0.43 -7.51 10.65
CA LEU A 144 -0.19 -7.37 11.96
C LEU A 144 0.63 -8.03 13.06
N GLY A 145 1.21 -9.19 12.73
CA GLY A 145 2.08 -9.95 13.60
C GLY A 145 3.45 -9.31 13.85
N SER A 146 4.17 -9.01 12.77
CA SER A 146 5.55 -8.50 12.81
C SER A 146 5.64 -7.07 13.38
N GLU A 147 4.60 -6.26 13.23
CA GLU A 147 4.57 -4.87 13.67
C GLU A 147 3.89 -4.65 15.03
N MET A 148 3.69 -5.75 15.78
CA MET A 148 3.01 -5.71 17.07
C MET A 148 3.65 -4.76 18.09
N GLN A 149 4.98 -4.63 18.07
CA GLN A 149 5.66 -3.67 18.95
C GLN A 149 5.26 -2.22 18.66
N THR A 150 5.14 -1.87 17.37
CA THR A 150 4.67 -0.56 16.91
C THR A 150 3.24 -0.30 17.39
N PHE A 151 2.33 -1.25 17.16
CA PHE A 151 0.93 -1.11 17.59
C PHE A 151 0.78 -1.03 19.12
N LYS A 152 1.54 -1.84 19.87
CA LYS A 152 1.56 -1.82 21.34
C LYS A 152 2.06 -0.47 21.86
N LYS A 153 3.18 0.05 21.33
CA LYS A 153 3.76 1.35 21.72
C LYS A 153 2.75 2.49 21.53
N MET A 154 1.95 2.42 20.47
CA MET A 154 0.91 3.40 20.17
C MET A 154 -0.43 3.16 20.88
N LYS A 155 -0.55 2.07 21.67
CA LYS A 155 -1.79 1.61 22.32
C LYS A 155 -2.92 1.35 21.32
N ILE A 156 -2.58 0.76 20.17
CA ILE A 156 -3.52 0.39 19.10
C ILE A 156 -3.95 -1.08 19.22
N ALA A 157 -3.02 -1.98 19.55
CA ALA A 157 -3.27 -3.43 19.68
C ALA A 157 -2.59 -4.03 20.91
N LYS A 158 -3.01 -5.25 21.29
CA LYS A 158 -2.42 -6.01 22.39
C LYS A 158 -1.42 -7.03 21.85
N PHE A 159 -0.39 -7.35 22.64
CA PHE A 159 0.68 -8.26 22.22
C PHE A 159 0.19 -9.64 21.76
N GLN A 160 -0.84 -10.20 22.42
CA GLN A 160 -1.41 -11.50 22.08
C GLN A 160 -2.01 -11.55 20.67
N ASP A 161 -2.50 -10.41 20.16
CA ASP A 161 -3.06 -10.32 18.81
C ASP A 161 -1.97 -10.59 17.74
N GLY A 162 -0.70 -10.25 18.04
CA GLY A 162 0.40 -10.36 17.08
C GLY A 162 0.85 -11.80 16.88
N ILE A 163 0.93 -12.57 17.96
CA ILE A 163 1.25 -14.01 17.88
C ILE A 163 0.16 -14.75 17.10
N TYR A 164 -1.11 -14.41 17.36
CA TYR A 164 -2.24 -14.98 16.61
C TYR A 164 -2.09 -14.75 15.10
N TRP A 165 -1.80 -13.52 14.67
CA TRP A 165 -1.66 -13.21 13.25
C TRP A 165 -0.40 -13.80 12.60
N LEU A 166 0.73 -13.86 13.31
CA LEU A 166 1.93 -14.55 12.81
C LEU A 166 1.68 -16.03 12.58
N ARG A 167 1.01 -16.70 13.52
CA ARG A 167 0.65 -18.12 13.37
C ARG A 167 -0.22 -18.32 12.14
N ARG A 168 -1.26 -17.50 11.96
CA ARG A 168 -2.13 -17.60 10.78
C ARG A 168 -1.40 -17.32 9.48
N ALA A 169 -0.47 -16.37 9.46
CA ALA A 169 0.37 -16.11 8.29
C ALA A 169 1.26 -17.31 7.95
N SER A 170 1.83 -17.96 8.98
CA SER A 170 2.65 -19.17 8.84
C SER A 170 1.85 -20.37 8.33
N GLU A 171 0.67 -20.61 8.92
CA GLU A 171 -0.29 -21.64 8.48
C GLU A 171 -0.75 -21.41 7.03
N ALA A 172 -0.82 -20.15 6.59
CA ALA A 172 -1.15 -19.77 5.22
C ALA A 172 0.07 -19.70 4.27
N GLY A 173 1.26 -20.09 4.74
CA GLY A 173 2.46 -20.22 3.91
C GLY A 173 3.27 -18.95 3.68
N HIS A 174 3.16 -17.95 4.57
CA HIS A 174 4.03 -16.76 4.48
C HIS A 174 5.50 -17.16 4.73
N PRO A 175 6.43 -16.86 3.81
CA PRO A 175 7.81 -17.35 3.89
C PRO A 175 8.61 -16.80 5.08
N ASP A 176 8.28 -15.58 5.53
CA ASP A 176 8.98 -14.92 6.64
C ASP A 176 8.28 -15.10 8.00
N ALA A 177 7.13 -15.80 8.05
CA ALA A 177 6.42 -16.03 9.30
C ALA A 177 7.02 -17.23 10.04
N PRO A 178 7.28 -17.14 11.36
CA PRO A 178 7.77 -18.28 12.12
C PRO A 178 6.70 -19.37 12.22
N LEU A 179 7.12 -20.64 12.11
CA LEU A 179 6.31 -21.82 12.43
C LEU A 179 6.04 -21.91 13.95
#